data_AF-A0A6B2LCE9-F1
#
_entry.id   AF-A0A6B2LCE9-F1
#
_cell.length_a   1.000
_cell.length_b   1.000
_cell.length_c   1.000
_cell.angle_alpha   90.00
_cell.angle_beta   90.00
_cell.angle_gamma   90.00
#
_symmetry.space_group_name_H-M   'P 1'
#
loop_
_entity.id
_entity.type
_entity.pdbx_description
1 polymer ?
#
loop_
_entity_poly.entity_id
_entity_poly.type
_entity_poly.pdbx_seq_one_letter_code
_entity_poly.pdbx_strand_id
1 'polypeptide(L)'
;MDLRMYSNAGWSVDVSEEVMKSALYAVTNAYNVPNVSVQGYLCKTNITTSTAFRGFGKPQAVFICETWMDRIAKTLQMSPNEVRRKNLYLPGDVTFYQYKLEEHDATTSRCWDELILSSNYNDSWNQLRNGITIICTKKEELLVFLYFLESHLWLSLWKRQVLLCISIQMVVYWFLMVEWKWDKASILR
;
A
#
# COMPACT_ATOMS: atom_id res chain seq x y z
N MET A 1 13.82 2.90 -13.19
CA MET A 1 13.06 1.65 -12.96
C MET A 1 12.32 1.30 -14.23
N ASP A 2 12.46 0.08 -14.72
CA ASP A 2 11.67 -0.45 -15.83
C ASP A 2 10.93 -1.71 -15.35
N LEU A 3 9.60 -1.72 -15.43
CA LEU A 3 8.77 -2.80 -14.88
C LEU A 3 7.68 -3.22 -15.87
N ARG A 4 7.52 -4.54 -16.04
CA ARG A 4 6.39 -5.14 -16.76
C ARG A 4 5.55 -5.96 -15.80
N MET A 5 4.26 -5.63 -15.73
CA MET A 5 3.27 -6.33 -14.90
C MET A 5 2.36 -7.17 -15.78
N TYR A 6 2.15 -8.42 -15.39
CA TYR A 6 1.25 -9.34 -16.08
C TYR A 6 0.20 -9.84 -15.09
N SER A 7 -1.08 -9.66 -15.40
CA SER A 7 -2.18 -10.19 -14.59
C SER A 7 -2.98 -11.20 -15.39
N ASN A 8 -3.32 -12.33 -14.77
CA ASN A 8 -4.27 -13.27 -15.34
C ASN A 8 -5.70 -12.75 -15.17
N ALA A 9 -6.34 -12.33 -16.26
CA ALA A 9 -7.70 -11.80 -16.27
C ALA A 9 -8.79 -12.89 -16.31
N GLY A 10 -8.42 -14.12 -16.68
CA GLY A 10 -9.36 -15.21 -16.94
C GLY A 10 -10.02 -15.10 -18.31
N TRP A 11 -11.25 -15.61 -18.42
CA TRP A 11 -11.96 -15.78 -19.69
C TRP A 11 -12.45 -14.47 -20.34
N SER A 12 -12.95 -13.55 -19.53
CA SER A 12 -13.42 -12.22 -19.96
C SER A 12 -12.61 -11.11 -19.29
N VAL A 13 -12.73 -9.87 -19.78
CA VAL A 13 -11.97 -8.73 -19.27
C VAL A 13 -12.49 -8.26 -17.90
N ASP A 14 -13.82 -8.22 -17.72
CA ASP A 14 -14.46 -7.65 -16.51
C ASP A 14 -13.84 -6.29 -16.14
N VAL A 15 -13.46 -6.06 -14.88
CA VAL A 15 -12.79 -4.83 -14.42
C VAL A 15 -11.25 -4.94 -14.39
N SER A 16 -10.69 -5.90 -15.14
CA SER A 16 -9.24 -6.18 -15.10
C SER A 16 -8.40 -5.01 -15.60
N GLU A 17 -8.90 -4.21 -16.55
CA GLU A 17 -8.21 -3.02 -17.05
C GLU A 17 -8.05 -1.95 -15.97
N GLU A 18 -9.10 -1.68 -15.22
CA GLU A 18 -9.12 -0.70 -14.13
C GLU A 18 -8.24 -1.17 -12.96
N VAL A 19 -8.26 -2.47 -12.67
CA VAL A 19 -7.37 -3.07 -11.67
C VAL A 19 -5.90 -2.92 -12.08
N MET A 20 -5.56 -3.18 -13.34
CA MET A 20 -4.20 -2.99 -13.83
C MET A 20 -3.79 -1.52 -13.82
N LYS A 21 -4.64 -0.59 -14.28
CA LYS A 21 -4.38 0.86 -14.23
C LYS A 21 -4.09 1.32 -12.79
N SER A 22 -4.92 0.92 -11.84
CA SER A 22 -4.74 1.21 -10.42
C SER A 22 -3.43 0.64 -9.86
N ALA A 23 -3.04 -0.58 -10.28
CA ALA A 23 -1.76 -1.17 -9.93
C ALA A 23 -0.56 -0.37 -10.48
N LEU A 24 -0.65 0.09 -11.74
CA LEU A 24 0.42 0.88 -12.36
C LEU A 24 0.68 2.18 -11.59
N TYR A 25 -0.37 2.91 -11.17
CA TYR A 25 -0.21 4.12 -10.36
C TYR A 25 0.42 3.88 -8.99
N ALA A 26 0.24 2.69 -8.42
CA ALA A 26 0.77 2.32 -7.10
C ALA A 26 2.17 1.67 -7.15
N VAL A 27 2.81 1.56 -8.32
CA VAL A 27 4.06 0.80 -8.50
C VAL A 27 5.25 1.36 -7.70
N THR A 28 5.28 2.66 -7.46
CA THR A 28 6.31 3.33 -6.67
C THR A 28 5.96 3.41 -5.19
N ASN A 29 4.75 2.97 -4.79
CA ASN A 29 4.21 3.16 -3.44
C ASN A 29 4.44 4.60 -2.95
N ALA A 30 5.13 4.77 -1.82
CA ALA A 30 5.45 6.05 -1.21
C ALA A 30 6.85 6.57 -1.55
N TYR A 31 7.54 5.97 -2.53
CA TYR A 31 8.92 6.29 -2.84
C TYR A 31 9.05 7.19 -4.07
N ASN A 32 9.89 8.22 -3.96
CA ASN A 32 10.25 9.09 -5.05
C ASN A 32 11.27 8.38 -5.96
N VAL A 33 10.80 7.93 -7.13
CA VAL A 33 11.63 7.30 -8.16
C VAL A 33 11.62 8.21 -9.39
N PRO A 34 12.74 8.89 -9.71
CA PRO A 34 12.74 9.95 -10.72
C PRO A 34 12.53 9.43 -12.15
N ASN A 35 12.98 8.20 -12.44
CA ASN A 35 12.90 7.60 -13.76
C ASN A 35 12.10 6.30 -13.69
N VAL A 36 10.86 6.30 -14.21
CA VAL A 36 9.96 5.14 -14.19
C VAL A 36 9.40 4.87 -15.59
N SER A 37 9.57 3.63 -16.04
CA SER A 37 8.88 3.03 -17.18
C SER A 37 8.09 1.84 -16.63
N VAL A 38 6.78 1.84 -16.84
CA VAL A 38 5.92 0.74 -16.37
C VAL A 38 4.91 0.37 -17.46
N GLN A 39 4.76 -0.93 -17.69
CA GLN A 39 3.83 -1.50 -18.67
C GLN A 39 2.98 -2.59 -18.01
N GLY A 40 1.67 -2.58 -18.25
CA GLY A 40 0.73 -3.57 -17.73
C GLY A 40 0.11 -4.39 -18.85
N TYR A 41 0.03 -5.70 -18.67
CA TYR A 41 -0.53 -6.65 -19.62
C TYR A 41 -1.61 -7.52 -18.96
N LEU A 42 -2.74 -7.64 -19.64
CA LEU A 42 -3.82 -8.53 -19.25
C LEU A 42 -3.71 -9.84 -20.04
N CYS A 43 -3.51 -10.95 -19.33
CA CYS A 43 -3.44 -12.27 -19.93
C CYS A 43 -4.83 -12.91 -19.91
N LYS A 44 -5.45 -13.08 -21.09
CA LYS A 44 -6.67 -13.88 -21.25
C LYS A 44 -6.33 -15.36 -21.14
N THR A 45 -7.05 -16.09 -20.31
CA THR A 45 -6.86 -17.53 -20.11
C THR A 45 -8.19 -18.28 -20.02
N ASN A 46 -8.15 -19.60 -20.07
CA ASN A 46 -9.36 -20.45 -20.02
C ASN A 46 -9.80 -20.77 -18.58
N ILE A 47 -9.51 -19.89 -17.61
CA ILE A 47 -9.99 -20.01 -16.23
C ILE A 47 -11.09 -19.00 -15.95
N THR A 48 -11.76 -19.15 -14.82
CA THR A 48 -12.79 -18.21 -14.35
C THR A 48 -12.27 -16.78 -14.33
N THR A 49 -13.07 -15.85 -14.84
CA THR A 49 -12.75 -14.41 -14.87
C THR A 49 -12.41 -13.89 -13.48
N SER A 50 -11.29 -13.18 -13.39
CA SER A 50 -10.90 -12.46 -12.17
C SER A 50 -11.60 -11.11 -12.12
N THR A 51 -11.94 -10.66 -10.92
CA THR A 51 -12.65 -9.39 -10.68
C THR A 51 -12.01 -8.59 -9.55
N ALA A 52 -12.63 -7.48 -9.17
CA ALA A 52 -12.22 -6.61 -8.09
C ALA A 52 -12.03 -7.38 -6.77
N PHE A 53 -10.87 -7.17 -6.13
CA PHE A 53 -10.65 -7.54 -4.75
C PHE A 53 -10.21 -6.31 -3.94
N ARG A 54 -10.29 -6.41 -2.60
CA ARG A 54 -9.91 -5.31 -1.70
C ARG A 54 -8.50 -4.81 -2.02
N GLY A 55 -8.40 -3.51 -2.32
CA GLY A 55 -7.16 -2.84 -2.72
C GLY A 55 -7.00 -2.64 -4.23
N PHE A 56 -7.78 -3.36 -5.05
CA PHE A 56 -7.97 -3.06 -6.47
C PHE A 56 -6.65 -2.87 -7.25
N GLY A 57 -5.77 -3.88 -7.20
CA GLY A 57 -4.47 -3.85 -7.90
C GLY A 57 -3.32 -3.21 -7.11
N LYS A 58 -3.63 -2.32 -6.15
CA LYS A 58 -2.61 -1.64 -5.35
C LYS A 58 -1.78 -2.61 -4.49
N PRO A 59 -2.36 -3.60 -3.77
CA PRO A 59 -1.56 -4.53 -2.96
C PRO A 59 -0.53 -5.31 -3.78
N GLN A 60 -0.88 -5.70 -5.01
CA GLN A 60 0.02 -6.39 -5.92
C GLN A 60 1.21 -5.51 -6.32
N ALA A 61 0.95 -4.23 -6.63
CA ALA A 61 1.97 -3.25 -6.97
C ALA A 61 2.88 -2.92 -5.78
N VAL A 62 2.30 -2.69 -4.59
CA VAL A 62 3.05 -2.43 -3.35
C VAL A 62 3.94 -3.61 -2.99
N PHE A 63 3.46 -4.84 -3.16
CA PHE A 63 4.28 -6.03 -2.91
C PHE A 63 5.52 -6.07 -3.83
N ILE A 64 5.33 -5.79 -5.14
CA ILE A 64 6.45 -5.69 -6.08
C ILE A 64 7.41 -4.58 -5.64
N CYS A 65 6.86 -3.42 -5.25
CA CYS A 65 7.58 -2.26 -4.75
C CYS A 65 8.53 -2.59 -3.59
N GLU A 66 7.96 -3.14 -2.53
CA GLU A 66 8.70 -3.50 -1.32
C GLU A 66 9.74 -4.59 -1.57
N THR A 67 9.45 -5.52 -2.50
CA THR A 67 10.40 -6.58 -2.86
C THR A 67 11.69 -6.03 -3.46
N TRP A 68 11.60 -5.06 -4.38
CA TRP A 68 12.82 -4.48 -4.95
C TRP A 68 13.49 -3.49 -3.99
N MET A 69 12.74 -2.79 -3.13
CA MET A 69 13.33 -1.97 -2.06
C MET A 69 14.16 -2.80 -1.08
N ASP A 70 13.67 -3.96 -0.66
CA ASP A 70 14.44 -4.88 0.20
C ASP A 70 15.69 -5.42 -0.49
N ARG A 71 15.63 -5.67 -1.79
CA ARG A 71 16.81 -6.07 -2.58
C ARG A 71 17.84 -4.96 -2.64
N ILE A 72 17.42 -3.71 -2.88
CA ILE A 72 18.32 -2.54 -2.87
C ILE A 72 19.01 -2.43 -1.51
N ALA A 73 18.27 -2.55 -0.40
CA ALA A 73 18.84 -2.50 0.94
C ALA A 73 19.91 -3.58 1.17
N LYS A 74 19.65 -4.82 0.74
CA LYS A 74 20.62 -5.92 0.80
C LYS A 74 21.86 -5.64 -0.04
N THR A 75 21.70 -5.14 -1.25
CA THR A 75 22.82 -4.81 -2.15
C THR A 75 23.67 -3.66 -1.59
N LEU A 76 23.06 -2.65 -1.00
CA LEU A 76 23.76 -1.51 -0.39
C LEU A 76 24.30 -1.80 1.01
N GLN A 77 24.02 -2.99 1.58
CA GLN A 77 24.34 -3.36 2.96
C GLN A 77 23.80 -2.34 3.99
N MET A 78 22.68 -1.71 3.66
CA MET A 78 21.99 -0.74 4.50
C MET A 78 20.80 -1.38 5.20
N SER A 79 20.34 -0.79 6.30
CA SER A 79 19.09 -1.24 6.91
C SER A 79 17.92 -0.97 5.95
N PRO A 80 16.96 -1.91 5.80
CA PRO A 80 15.82 -1.70 4.92
C PRO A 80 15.04 -0.42 5.25
N ASN A 81 14.91 -0.08 6.53
CA ASN A 81 14.24 1.12 6.98
C ASN A 81 14.98 2.41 6.60
N GLU A 82 16.30 2.44 6.66
CA GLU A 82 17.07 3.60 6.18
C GLU A 82 16.88 3.81 4.67
N VAL A 83 16.91 2.73 3.89
CA VAL A 83 16.68 2.82 2.43
C VAL A 83 15.27 3.32 2.13
N ARG A 84 14.25 2.78 2.81
CA ARG A 84 12.86 3.27 2.68
C ARG A 84 12.76 4.75 3.03
N ARG A 85 13.26 5.15 4.21
CA ARG A 85 13.18 6.54 4.69
C ARG A 85 13.86 7.52 3.75
N LYS A 86 15.03 7.19 3.22
CA LYS A 86 15.77 8.04 2.28
C LYS A 86 15.04 8.27 0.95
N ASN A 87 14.18 7.35 0.55
CA ASN A 87 13.47 7.42 -0.73
C ASN A 87 12.01 7.85 -0.59
N LEU A 88 11.49 8.15 0.61
CA LEU A 88 10.11 8.63 0.77
C LEU A 88 9.88 9.94 0.02
N TYR A 89 8.69 10.10 -0.54
CA TYR A 89 8.24 11.39 -1.07
C TYR A 89 8.24 12.47 0.01
N LEU A 90 8.60 13.68 -0.40
CA LEU A 90 8.56 14.90 0.40
C LEU A 90 7.51 15.88 -0.17
N PRO A 91 7.01 16.83 0.64
CA PRO A 91 6.15 17.90 0.14
C PRO A 91 6.80 18.65 -1.03
N GLY A 92 6.07 18.81 -2.13
CA GLY A 92 6.54 19.46 -3.34
C GLY A 92 7.17 18.52 -4.39
N ASP A 93 7.40 17.25 -4.04
CA ASP A 93 7.83 16.24 -5.01
C ASP A 93 6.76 16.00 -6.08
N VAL A 94 7.18 15.50 -7.23
CA VAL A 94 6.30 15.14 -8.35
C VAL A 94 6.35 13.64 -8.55
N THR A 95 5.19 13.00 -8.55
CA THR A 95 5.08 11.57 -8.84
C THR A 95 5.47 11.28 -10.30
N PHE A 96 5.77 10.03 -10.61
CA PHE A 96 6.16 9.66 -11.98
C PHE A 96 5.05 9.91 -13.03
N TYR A 97 3.79 10.03 -12.59
CA TYR A 97 2.64 10.39 -13.42
C TYR A 97 2.32 11.90 -13.41
N GLN A 98 3.30 12.74 -13.04
CA GLN A 98 3.24 14.20 -13.08
C GLN A 98 2.25 14.84 -12.11
N TYR A 99 1.91 14.15 -11.02
CA TYR A 99 1.13 14.76 -9.93
C TYR A 99 2.08 15.41 -8.92
N LYS A 100 1.86 16.69 -8.63
CA LYS A 100 2.65 17.41 -7.62
C LYS A 100 2.02 17.19 -6.25
N LEU A 101 2.80 16.63 -5.32
CA LEU A 101 2.38 16.36 -3.96
C LEU A 101 2.32 17.65 -3.14
N GLU A 102 1.16 17.97 -2.62
CA GLU A 102 1.00 19.05 -1.66
C GLU A 102 1.36 18.57 -0.24
N GLU A 103 1.46 19.51 0.70
CA GLU A 103 1.79 19.21 2.10
C GLU A 103 0.79 18.25 2.76
N HIS A 104 -0.48 18.32 2.35
CA HIS A 104 -1.54 17.44 2.86
C HIS A 104 -1.47 16.02 2.28
N ASP A 105 -0.80 15.84 1.13
CA ASP A 105 -0.61 14.53 0.49
C ASP A 105 0.63 13.82 1.06
N ALA A 106 1.70 14.56 1.33
CA ALA A 106 3.00 14.03 1.78
C ALA A 106 3.07 13.76 3.30
N THR A 107 2.02 13.19 3.90
CA THR A 107 1.96 12.90 5.34
C THR A 107 2.79 11.68 5.76
N THR A 108 3.30 10.92 4.80
CA THR A 108 4.00 9.65 5.02
C THR A 108 5.24 9.80 5.89
N SER A 109 6.03 10.87 5.74
CA SER A 109 7.20 11.11 6.58
C SER A 109 6.82 11.32 8.04
N ARG A 110 5.75 12.08 8.32
CA ARG A 110 5.24 12.30 9.67
C ARG A 110 4.74 11.00 10.29
N CYS A 111 3.94 10.22 9.53
CA CYS A 111 3.44 8.93 9.98
C CYS A 111 4.59 7.95 10.28
N TRP A 112 5.68 7.98 9.49
CA TRP A 112 6.87 7.18 9.76
C TRP A 112 7.54 7.57 11.08
N ASP A 113 7.74 8.87 11.32
CA ASP A 113 8.36 9.37 12.55
C ASP A 113 7.53 8.99 13.78
N GLU A 114 6.22 9.22 13.73
CA GLU A 114 5.29 8.84 14.78
C GLU A 114 5.30 7.33 15.04
N LEU A 115 5.37 6.52 13.99
CA LEU A 115 5.42 5.06 14.11
C LEU A 115 6.72 4.59 14.75
N ILE A 116 7.88 5.09 14.30
CA ILE A 116 9.18 4.71 14.85
C ILE A 116 9.28 5.07 16.33
N LEU A 117 8.78 6.26 16.70
CA LEU A 117 8.74 6.72 18.09
C LEU A 117 7.79 5.87 18.95
N SER A 118 6.56 5.64 18.49
CA SER A 118 5.55 4.92 19.28
C SER A 118 5.81 3.42 19.41
N SER A 119 6.53 2.82 18.45
CA SER A 119 6.83 1.38 18.45
C SER A 119 8.12 1.00 19.18
N ASN A 120 8.88 1.97 19.71
CA ASN A 120 10.24 1.74 20.24
C ASN A 120 11.10 0.90 19.28
N TYR A 121 10.98 1.19 17.98
CA TYR A 121 11.56 0.35 16.93
C TYR A 121 13.08 0.23 17.07
N ASN A 122 13.76 1.34 17.37
CA ASN A 122 15.22 1.36 17.47
C ASN A 122 15.75 0.48 18.60
N ASP A 123 15.08 0.46 19.75
CA ASP A 123 15.46 -0.38 20.88
C ASP A 123 15.28 -1.86 20.55
N SER A 124 14.12 -2.19 19.96
CA SER A 124 13.81 -3.55 19.50
C SER A 124 14.80 -4.02 18.43
N TRP A 125 15.17 -3.15 17.49
CA TRP A 125 16.12 -3.44 16.42
C TRP A 125 17.55 -3.65 16.96
N ASN A 126 17.98 -2.83 17.92
CA ASN A 126 19.27 -2.98 18.59
C ASN A 126 19.35 -4.28 19.40
N GLN A 127 18.25 -4.69 20.05
CA GLN A 127 18.17 -5.99 20.75
C GLN A 127 18.31 -7.18 19.78
N LEU A 128 17.65 -7.12 18.62
CA LEU A 128 17.78 -8.13 17.57
C LEU A 128 19.18 -8.19 16.97
N ARG A 129 19.85 -7.04 16.79
CA ARG A 129 21.22 -6.95 16.27
C ARG A 129 22.28 -7.45 17.26
N ASN A 130 22.09 -7.21 18.55
CA ASN A 130 23.08 -7.53 19.59
C ASN A 130 23.03 -8.98 20.10
N GLY A 131 22.23 -9.85 19.48
CA GLY A 131 22.35 -11.30 19.68
C GLY A 131 21.73 -11.85 20.95
N ILE A 132 20.52 -11.41 21.34
CA ILE A 132 19.64 -12.30 22.11
C ILE A 132 19.20 -13.43 21.16
N THR A 133 20.01 -14.48 21.12
CA THR A 133 19.68 -15.75 20.47
C THR A 133 18.65 -16.46 21.35
N ILE A 134 17.38 -16.11 21.23
CA ILE A 134 16.32 -17.05 21.60
C ILE A 134 16.25 -18.05 20.45
N ILE A 135 16.94 -19.19 20.64
CA ILE A 135 16.60 -20.41 19.92
C ILE A 135 15.21 -20.83 20.42
N CYS A 136 14.14 -20.36 19.76
CA CYS A 136 12.84 -21.03 19.69
C CYS A 136 11.89 -20.29 18.71
N THR A 137 11.77 -20.85 17.50
CA THR A 137 10.52 -20.90 16.71
C THR A 137 9.67 -19.63 16.59
N LYS A 138 10.15 -18.60 15.89
CA LYS A 138 9.33 -17.80 14.94
C LYS A 138 10.18 -16.68 14.35
N LYS A 139 10.40 -16.76 13.04
CA LYS A 139 11.06 -15.72 12.26
C LYS A 139 10.03 -14.61 12.01
N GLU A 140 9.82 -13.73 12.99
CA GLU A 140 8.96 -12.55 12.83
C GLU A 140 9.84 -11.38 12.34
N GLU A 141 9.85 -11.19 11.02
CA GLU A 141 10.41 -10.00 10.39
C GLU A 141 9.48 -8.81 10.68
N LEU A 142 9.95 -7.83 11.46
CA LEU A 142 9.27 -6.56 11.69
C LEU A 142 9.33 -5.70 10.42
N LEU A 143 8.34 -5.88 9.54
CA LEU A 143 8.11 -5.01 8.39
C LEU A 143 7.14 -3.89 8.75
N VAL A 144 7.62 -2.66 8.65
CA VAL A 144 6.76 -1.47 8.61
C VAL A 144 6.33 -1.25 7.16
N PHE A 145 5.07 -1.55 6.86
CA PHE A 145 4.45 -1.20 5.58
C PHE A 145 3.79 0.19 5.68
N LEU A 146 4.25 1.16 4.90
CA LEU A 146 3.53 2.41 4.67
C LEU A 146 2.69 2.28 3.40
N TYR A 147 1.40 2.62 3.51
CA TYR A 147 0.49 2.65 2.38
C TYR A 147 0.17 4.09 2.00
N PHE A 148 0.42 4.47 0.74
CA PHE A 148 -0.12 5.70 0.15
C PHE A 148 -1.52 5.41 -0.41
N LEU A 149 -2.56 6.06 0.12
CA LEU A 149 -3.95 5.78 -0.21
C LEU A 149 -4.55 6.98 -0.95
N GLU A 150 -4.29 7.07 -2.26
CA GLU A 150 -4.97 8.05 -3.10
C GLU A 150 -6.43 7.61 -3.34
N SER A 151 -7.38 8.45 -2.93
CA SER A 151 -8.81 8.28 -3.13
C SER A 151 -9.37 9.44 -3.96
N HIS A 152 -9.46 9.26 -5.27
CA HIS A 152 -10.20 10.17 -6.15
C HIS A 152 -11.27 9.41 -6.94
N LEU A 153 -12.31 9.01 -6.21
CA LEU A 153 -13.68 9.03 -6.69
C LEU A 153 -14.56 9.14 -5.44
N TRP A 154 -15.46 10.13 -5.44
CA TRP A 154 -16.41 10.54 -4.39
C TRP A 154 -16.02 11.75 -3.53
N LEU A 155 -16.45 12.92 -4.01
CA LEU A 155 -16.84 14.09 -3.20
C LEU A 155 -17.95 13.68 -2.22
N SER A 156 -17.62 13.43 -0.96
CA SER A 156 -18.43 13.81 0.21
C SER A 156 -17.72 13.52 1.54
N LEU A 157 -17.24 14.59 2.20
CA LEU A 157 -17.27 14.89 3.64
C LEU A 157 -16.74 13.85 4.69
N TRP A 158 -15.52 14.13 5.16
CA TRP A 158 -14.96 14.16 6.54
C TRP A 158 -14.77 12.91 7.45
N LYS A 159 -13.49 12.83 7.91
CA LYS A 159 -12.79 12.42 9.17
C LYS A 159 -13.24 11.29 10.12
N ARG A 160 -12.22 10.49 10.50
CA ARG A 160 -11.93 9.65 11.71
C ARG A 160 -13.02 8.60 12.09
N GLN A 161 -12.73 7.35 12.49
CA GLN A 161 -11.75 6.85 13.46
C GLN A 161 -11.57 5.32 13.28
N VAL A 162 -10.41 4.81 13.68
CA VAL A 162 -9.99 3.40 13.64
C VAL A 162 -10.69 2.58 14.73
N LEU A 163 -11.20 1.37 14.41
CA LEU A 163 -10.87 0.11 15.10
C LEU A 163 -11.57 -1.13 14.49
N LEU A 164 -10.78 -2.21 14.41
CA LEU A 164 -11.07 -3.65 14.41
C LEU A 164 -12.47 -4.16 14.00
N CYS A 165 -12.48 -5.01 12.96
CA CYS A 165 -13.16 -6.31 12.98
C CYS A 165 -12.63 -7.20 11.84
N ILE A 166 -11.73 -8.13 12.20
CA ILE A 166 -11.39 -9.30 11.38
C ILE A 166 -12.21 -10.45 11.95
N SER A 167 -13.27 -10.86 11.25
CA SER A 167 -13.63 -12.27 11.02
C SER A 167 -15.04 -12.37 10.42
N ILE A 168 -15.10 -12.94 9.21
CA ILE A 168 -16.21 -13.75 8.68
C ILE A 168 -17.56 -13.02 8.51
N GLN A 169 -17.85 -12.54 7.30
CA GLN A 169 -19.01 -13.02 6.51
C GLN A 169 -18.98 -12.39 5.11
N MET A 170 -18.75 -13.23 4.10
CA MET A 170 -19.15 -12.96 2.72
C MET A 170 -20.65 -13.31 2.60
N VAL A 171 -21.33 -12.60 1.69
CA VAL A 171 -22.78 -12.63 1.41
C VAL A 171 -23.56 -11.64 2.29
N VAL A 172 -24.36 -10.78 1.64
CA VAL A 172 -25.10 -9.60 2.16
C VAL A 172 -24.29 -8.27 2.18
N TYR A 173 -23.82 -7.80 1.03
CA TYR A 173 -23.21 -6.46 0.91
C TYR A 173 -24.01 -5.43 0.10
N TRP A 174 -25.22 -5.75 -0.36
CA TRP A 174 -26.10 -4.72 -0.95
C TRP A 174 -27.08 -4.10 0.06
N PHE A 175 -27.41 -4.79 1.16
CA PHE A 175 -28.42 -4.32 2.11
C PHE A 175 -27.84 -3.47 3.27
N LEU A 176 -26.58 -3.70 3.67
CA LEU A 176 -25.98 -3.06 4.85
C LEU A 176 -25.29 -1.71 4.59
N MET A 177 -25.09 -1.29 3.34
CA MET A 177 -24.55 0.06 3.04
C MET A 177 -25.58 1.18 3.27
N VAL A 178 -26.86 0.83 3.47
CA VAL A 178 -27.90 1.82 3.77
C VAL A 178 -27.85 2.22 5.24
N GLU A 179 -27.76 1.29 6.20
CA GLU A 179 -27.80 1.62 7.64
C GLU A 179 -26.67 2.57 8.10
N TRP A 180 -25.41 2.34 7.69
CA TRP A 180 -24.30 3.19 8.12
C TRP A 180 -24.33 4.61 7.55
N LYS A 181 -25.01 4.83 6.41
CA LYS A 181 -25.28 6.17 5.89
C LYS A 181 -26.36 6.89 6.70
N TRP A 182 -27.35 6.16 7.24
CA TRP A 182 -28.40 6.75 8.07
C TRP A 182 -27.85 7.25 9.41
N ASP A 183 -26.95 6.51 10.07
CA ASP A 183 -26.40 6.92 11.38
C ASP A 183 -25.55 8.19 11.33
N LYS A 184 -24.84 8.45 10.23
CA LYS A 184 -24.11 9.72 10.05
C LYS A 184 -25.01 10.87 9.61
N ALA A 185 -26.14 10.59 8.98
CA ALA A 185 -27.10 11.59 8.53
C ALA A 185 -28.11 12.00 9.63
N SER A 186 -28.40 11.12 10.59
CA SER A 186 -29.32 11.38 11.71
C SER A 186 -28.70 12.21 12.83
N ILE A 187 -27.38 12.25 12.96
CA ILE A 187 -26.63 13.06 13.94
C ILE A 187 -26.53 14.55 13.54
N LEU A 188 -26.93 14.91 12.31
CA LEU A 188 -26.97 16.30 11.82
C LEU A 188 -28.38 16.92 11.85
N ARG A 189 -29.23 16.54 12.80
CA ARG A 189 -30.49 17.26 13.09
C ARG A 189 -30.51 17.82 14.50
#